data_AF-A0A0P8DYN3-F1
#
_entry.id   AF-A0A0P8DYN3-F1
#
_cell.length_a   1.000
_cell.length_b   1.000
_cell.length_c   1.000
_cell.angle_alpha   90.00
_cell.angle_beta   90.00
_cell.angle_gamma   90.00
#
_symmetry.space_group_name_H-M   'P 1'
#
loop_
_entity.id
_entity.type
_entity.pdbx_description
1 polymer ?
#
loop_
_entity_poly.entity_id
_entity_poly.type
_entity_poly.pdbx_seq_one_letter_code
_entity_poly.pdbx_strand_id
1 'polypeptide(L)'
;PIKIDVAHGFYPQVITINKSDTITWNNEENQRTRIVLVSKDGLFEKKLMLYPERYQYQFKQEGKYTFVLAEYPSYKEYKNATGTVIVR
;
A
#
# COMPACT_ATOMS: atom_id res chain seq x y z
N PRO A 1 3.88 6.81 8.45
CA PRO A 1 4.38 5.99 7.31
C PRO A 1 3.98 4.54 7.53
N ILE A 2 3.63 3.81 6.46
CA ILE A 2 3.26 2.40 6.50
C ILE A 2 4.40 1.58 5.89
N LYS A 3 4.92 0.61 6.64
CA LYS A 3 5.89 -0.36 6.13
C LYS A 3 5.15 -1.42 5.33
N ILE A 4 5.70 -1.83 4.19
CA ILE A 4 5.14 -2.90 3.37
C ILE A 4 6.20 -3.94 2.99
N ASP A 5 5.85 -5.21 3.15
CA ASP A 5 6.56 -6.36 2.58
C ASP A 5 5.58 -7.54 2.42
N VAL A 6 5.91 -8.54 1.60
CA VAL A 6 4.95 -9.62 1.30
C VAL A 6 4.78 -10.58 2.48
N ALA A 7 5.79 -10.73 3.34
CA ALA A 7 5.73 -11.67 4.46
C ALA A 7 4.85 -11.15 5.61
N HIS A 8 4.93 -9.86 5.92
CA HIS A 8 4.20 -9.23 7.03
C HIS A 8 3.01 -8.36 6.58
N GLY A 9 2.92 -8.04 5.29
CA GLY A 9 1.86 -7.20 4.74
C GLY A 9 2.10 -5.72 5.03
N PHE A 10 1.11 -5.07 5.65
CA PHE A 10 1.13 -3.64 5.94
C PHE A 10 1.30 -3.43 7.45
N TYR A 11 2.23 -2.56 7.86
CA TYR A 11 2.41 -2.20 9.27
C TYR A 11 2.45 -0.67 9.47
N PRO A 12 1.50 -0.09 10.23
CA PRO A 12 0.33 -0.76 10.81
C PRO A 12 -0.63 -1.27 9.72
N GLN A 13 -1.35 -2.36 10.02
CA GLN A 13 -2.31 -2.95 9.07
C GLN A 13 -3.52 -2.03 8.86
N VAL A 14 -3.99 -1.38 9.91
CA VAL A 14 -5.07 -0.40 9.88
C VAL A 14 -4.54 0.90 10.47
N ILE A 15 -4.75 2.01 9.77
CA ILE A 15 -4.44 3.35 10.26
C ILE A 15 -5.65 4.26 10.07
N THR A 16 -5.87 5.16 11.02
CA THR A 16 -6.85 6.25 10.91
C THR A 16 -6.10 7.56 10.75
N ILE A 17 -6.51 8.38 9.78
CA ILE A 17 -5.94 9.70 9.47
C ILE A 17 -7.04 10.72 9.25
N ASN A 18 -6.67 12.00 9.17
CA ASN A 18 -7.59 13.07 8.83
C ASN A 18 -7.59 13.34 7.32
N LYS A 19 -8.66 13.94 6.81
CA LYS A 19 -8.70 14.47 5.45
C LYS A 19 -7.54 15.44 5.20
N SER A 20 -6.98 15.35 4.00
CA SER A 20 -5.79 16.06 3.52
C SER A 20 -4.46 15.55 4.07
N ASP A 21 -4.47 14.52 4.91
CA ASP A 21 -3.24 13.84 5.33
C ASP A 21 -2.62 13.05 4.17
N THR A 22 -1.29 12.96 4.20
CA THR A 22 -0.50 12.18 3.25
C THR A 22 0.02 10.92 3.93
N ILE A 23 -0.22 9.75 3.32
CA ILE A 23 0.42 8.50 3.70
C ILE A 23 1.61 8.24 2.80
N THR A 24 2.69 7.78 3.41
CA THR A 24 3.85 7.21 2.72
C THR A 24 3.88 5.70 2.97
N TRP A 25 3.85 4.90 1.90
CA TRP A 25 4.19 3.48 1.93
C TRP A 25 5.68 3.31 1.65
N ASN A 26 6.37 2.60 2.55
CA ASN A 26 7.80 2.31 2.47
C ASN A 26 7.98 0.83 2.12
N ASN A 27 8.54 0.54 0.95
CA ASN A 27 8.85 -0.83 0.54
C ASN A 27 10.05 -1.37 1.31
N GLU A 28 9.80 -2.30 2.23
CA GLU A 28 10.81 -3.04 3.01
C GLU A 28 11.00 -4.48 2.51
N GLU A 29 10.42 -4.83 1.35
CA GLU A 29 10.55 -6.16 0.73
C GLU A 29 11.96 -6.38 0.16
N ASN A 30 12.84 -6.96 0.97
CA ASN A 30 14.23 -7.23 0.59
C ASN A 30 14.45 -8.60 -0.10
N GLN A 31 13.43 -9.47 -0.17
CA GLN A 31 13.52 -10.78 -0.83
C GLN A 31 13.00 -10.73 -2.27
N ARG A 32 11.99 -9.90 -2.54
CA ARG A 32 11.41 -9.70 -3.88
C ARG A 32 11.72 -8.29 -4.37
N THR A 33 12.64 -8.16 -5.33
CA THR A 33 13.10 -6.86 -5.83
C THR A 33 12.00 -6.00 -6.48
N ARG A 34 10.82 -6.58 -6.76
CA ARG A 34 9.67 -5.92 -7.38
C ARG A 34 8.37 -6.39 -6.73
N ILE A 35 7.57 -5.43 -6.26
CA ILE A 35 6.19 -5.66 -5.82
C ILE A 35 5.27 -4.61 -6.42
N VAL A 36 3.97 -4.86 -6.43
CA VAL A 36 2.97 -3.91 -6.92
C VAL A 36 2.05 -3.52 -5.76
N LEU A 37 2.01 -2.22 -5.44
CA LEU A 37 1.02 -1.65 -4.54
C LEU A 37 -0.26 -1.36 -5.32
N VAL A 38 -1.38 -1.92 -4.86
CA VAL A 38 -2.69 -1.79 -5.51
C VAL A 38 -3.67 -1.12 -4.55
N SER A 39 -4.29 -0.02 -4.98
CA SER A 39 -5.49 0.53 -4.35
C SER A 39 -6.72 -0.20 -4.88
N LYS A 40 -7.49 -0.85 -4.01
CA LYS A 40 -8.72 -1.56 -4.41
C LYS A 40 -9.85 -0.59 -4.77
N ASP A 41 -9.76 0.64 -4.28
CA ASP A 41 -10.74 1.71 -4.49
C ASP A 41 -10.36 2.66 -5.64
N GLY A 42 -9.29 2.34 -6.40
CA GLY A 42 -8.91 3.11 -7.59
C GLY A 42 -8.31 4.49 -7.32
N LEU A 43 -7.72 4.71 -6.14
CA LEU A 43 -7.09 6.00 -5.78
C LEU A 43 -5.92 6.39 -6.69
N PHE A 44 -5.23 5.39 -7.21
CA PHE A 44 -4.10 5.51 -8.14
C PHE A 44 -3.96 4.22 -8.97
N GLU A 45 -3.32 4.31 -10.13
CA GLU A 45 -2.99 3.14 -10.97
C GLU A 45 -2.02 2.19 -10.26
N LYS A 46 -2.05 0.90 -10.59
CA LYS A 46 -1.15 -0.11 -9.99
C LYS A 46 0.30 0.37 -9.96
N LYS A 47 0.85 0.53 -8.76
CA LYS A 47 2.17 1.13 -8.56
C LYS A 47 3.23 0.04 -8.40
N LEU A 48 4.07 -0.15 -9.43
CA LEU A 48 5.30 -0.94 -9.28
C LEU A 48 6.23 -0.24 -8.29
N MET A 49 6.72 -1.00 -7.32
CA MET A 49 7.66 -0.55 -6.29
C MET A 49 8.91 -1.43 -6.31
N LEU A 50 10.08 -0.82 -6.48
CA LEU A 50 11.38 -1.46 -6.34
C LEU A 50 11.86 -1.37 -4.89
N TYR A 51 12.74 -2.26 -4.44
CA TYR A 51 13.36 -2.13 -3.12
C TYR A 51 14.68 -1.33 -3.20
N PRO A 52 14.91 -0.31 -2.35
CA PRO A 52 13.94 0.40 -1.49
C PRO A 52 13.27 1.57 -2.24
N GLU A 53 11.95 1.62 -2.25
CA GLU A 53 11.18 2.73 -2.83
C GLU A 53 10.08 3.18 -1.86
N ARG A 54 9.71 4.45 -1.95
CA ARG A 54 8.60 5.04 -1.20
C ARG A 54 7.56 5.60 -2.15
N TYR A 55 6.30 5.42 -1.82
CA TYR A 55 5.18 6.02 -2.55
C TYR A 55 4.31 6.84 -1.61
N GLN A 56 3.86 8.01 -2.06
CA GLN A 56 3.05 8.93 -1.26
C GLN A 56 1.71 9.19 -1.93
N TYR A 57 0.66 9.29 -1.12
CA TYR A 57 -0.67 9.66 -1.58
C TYR A 57 -1.37 10.55 -0.54
N GLN A 58 -1.96 11.65 -1.00
CA GLN A 58 -2.75 12.55 -0.17
C GLN A 58 -4.24 12.21 -0.28
N PHE A 59 -4.88 11.92 0.85
CA PHE A 59 -6.29 11.56 0.90
C PHE A 59 -7.17 12.80 0.98
N LYS A 60 -8.00 13.04 -0.05
CA LYS A 60 -8.86 14.25 -0.12
C LYS A 60 -10.31 14.00 0.28
N GLN A 61 -10.69 12.72 0.43
CA GLN A 61 -12.06 12.31 0.71
C GLN A 61 -12.06 11.40 1.93
N GLU A 62 -13.10 11.55 2.76
CA GLU A 62 -13.38 10.65 3.87
C GLU A 62 -13.80 9.29 3.33
N GLY A 63 -13.46 8.22 4.06
CA GLY A 63 -13.77 6.87 3.61
C GLY A 63 -12.85 5.81 4.20
N LYS A 64 -13.10 4.57 3.79
CA LYS A 64 -12.29 3.40 4.15
C LYS A 64 -11.67 2.85 2.88
N TYR A 65 -10.34 2.91 2.78
CA TYR A 65 -9.59 2.52 1.59
C TYR A 65 -8.77 1.27 1.85
N THR A 66 -8.85 0.30 0.94
CA THR A 66 -8.17 -0.99 1.04
C THR A 66 -7.02 -1.08 0.05
N PHE A 67 -5.88 -1.57 0.52
CA PHE A 67 -4.66 -1.73 -0.27
C PHE A 67 -4.16 -3.17 -0.19
N VAL A 68 -3.61 -3.67 -1.28
CA VAL A 68 -2.98 -4.99 -1.32
C VAL A 68 -1.62 -4.93 -2.01
N LEU A 69 -0.78 -5.93 -1.74
CA LEU A 69 0.41 -6.20 -2.56
C LEU A 69 0.11 -7.27 -3.60
N ALA A 70 0.68 -7.12 -4.79
CA ALA A 70 0.60 -8.10 -5.86
C ALA A 70 1.99 -8.36 -6.49
N GLU A 71 2.11 -9.51 -7.13
CA GLU A 71 3.30 -9.93 -7.87
C GLU A 71 3.44 -9.15 -9.20
N TYR A 72 4.67 -8.86 -9.60
CA TYR A 72 4.99 -8.39 -10.96
C TYR A 72 5.67 -9.53 -11.75
N PRO A 73 5.30 -9.76 -13.02
CA PRO A 73 4.32 -9.04 -13.85
C PRO A 73 2.90 -9.62 -13.81
N SER A 74 2.65 -10.71 -13.07
CA SER A 74 1.38 -11.43 -13.11
C SER A 74 0.19 -10.64 -12.52
N TYR A 75 0.46 -9.63 -11.67
CA TYR A 75 -0.51 -8.90 -10.87
C TYR A 75 -1.37 -9.78 -9.96
N LYS A 76 -0.91 -11.02 -9.68
CA LYS A 76 -1.57 -11.89 -8.74
C LYS A 76 -1.38 -11.35 -7.31
N GLU A 77 -2.49 -11.13 -6.62
CA GLU A 77 -2.49 -10.62 -5.24
C GLU A 77 -1.88 -11.64 -4.26
N TYR A 78 -1.10 -11.15 -3.29
CA TYR A 78 -0.61 -11.97 -2.19
C TYR A 78 -1.69 -12.07 -1.10
N LYS A 79 -2.08 -13.30 -0.75
CA LYS A 79 -3.28 -13.59 0.08
C LYS A 79 -3.32 -12.89 1.45
N ASN A 80 -2.17 -12.50 2.02
CA ASN A 80 -2.07 -11.94 3.37
C ASN A 80 -1.46 -10.53 3.42
N ALA A 81 -1.22 -9.89 2.28
CA ALA A 81 -0.64 -8.56 2.23
C ALA A 81 -1.73 -7.53 1.96
N THR A 82 -2.57 -7.26 2.97
CA THR A 82 -3.68 -6.29 2.90
C THR A 82 -3.57 -5.24 4.00
N GLY A 83 -3.80 -3.98 3.67
CA GLY A 83 -3.84 -2.85 4.60
C GLY A 83 -5.09 -1.99 4.42
N THR A 84 -5.44 -1.21 5.43
CA THR A 84 -6.60 -0.30 5.42
C THR A 84 -6.23 1.08 5.94
N VAL A 85 -6.63 2.11 5.20
CA VAL A 85 -6.57 3.51 5.64
C VAL A 85 -8.01 4.00 5.85
N ILE A 86 -8.32 4.45 7.06
CA ILE A 86 -9.59 5.09 7.40
C ILE A 86 -9.33 6.60 7.44
N VAL A 87 -10.04 7.36 6.62
CA VAL A 87 -9.96 8.82 6.56
C VAL A 87 -11.20 9.42 7.21
N ARG A 88 -10.99 10.30 8.19
CA ARG A 88 -12.03 11.03 8.92
C ARG A 88 -11.91 12.53 8.74
#